data_AF-Q8X8G0-F1
#
_entry.id   AF-Q8X8G0-F1
#
_cell.length_a   1.000
_cell.length_b   1.000
_cell.length_c   1.000
_cell.angle_alpha   90.00
_cell.angle_beta   90.00
_cell.angle_gamma   90.00
#
_symmetry.space_group_name_H-M   'P 1'
#
loop_
_entity.id
_entity.type
_entity.pdbx_description
1 polymer ?
#
loop_
_entity_poly.entity_id
_entity_poly.type
_entity_poly.pdbx_seq_one_letter_code
_entity_poly.pdbx_strand_id
1 'polypeptide(L)'
;MNQAIQFPDREEWVENKKCVCFPALVNGMQLTCAISGDSLAYRFTGDTPEQWLASFRQHRWDLEEEAENLIQEQSEDDQGWVWLP
;
A
#
# COMPACT_ATOMS: atom_id res chain seq x y z
N MET A 1 -5.43 -15.36 -15.87
CA MET A 1 -4.96 -16.22 -14.75
C MET A 1 -5.42 -15.54 -13.48
N ASN A 2 -6.22 -16.18 -12.63
CA ASN A 2 -6.64 -15.58 -11.36
C ASN A 2 -5.49 -15.76 -10.37
N GLN A 3 -4.60 -14.78 -10.28
CA GLN A 3 -3.60 -14.76 -9.21
C GLN A 3 -4.36 -14.60 -7.89
N ALA A 4 -4.12 -15.50 -6.92
CA ALA A 4 -4.65 -15.30 -5.59
C ALA A 4 -3.78 -14.22 -4.91
N ILE A 5 -4.30 -12.99 -4.86
CA ILE A 5 -3.70 -11.87 -4.14
C ILE A 5 -4.37 -11.80 -2.77
N GLN A 6 -3.56 -11.71 -1.72
CA GLN A 6 -4.04 -11.57 -0.35
C GLN A 6 -3.30 -10.41 0.32
N PHE A 7 -4.00 -9.64 1.14
CA PHE A 7 -3.41 -8.55 1.90
C PHE A 7 -3.49 -8.88 3.39
N PRO A 8 -2.38 -9.29 4.03
CA PRO A 8 -2.32 -9.45 5.48
C PRO A 8 -2.61 -8.14 6.19
N ASP A 9 -3.30 -8.20 7.34
CA ASP A 9 -3.60 -7.05 8.20
C ASP A 9 -2.35 -6.57 8.95
N ARG A 10 -1.37 -6.07 8.19
CA ARG A 10 -0.10 -5.54 8.64
C ARG A 10 0.24 -4.32 7.80
N GLU A 11 0.40 -3.21 8.47
CA GLU A 11 0.85 -1.96 7.88
C GLU A 11 1.74 -1.24 8.88
N GLU A 12 2.74 -0.55 8.35
CA GLU A 12 3.69 0.19 9.16
C GLU A 12 4.06 1.50 8.48
N TRP A 13 4.26 2.53 9.29
CA TRP A 13 4.86 3.76 8.80
C TRP A 13 6.37 3.57 8.73
N VAL A 14 6.94 3.88 7.57
CA VAL A 14 8.35 3.71 7.27
C VAL A 14 8.99 5.10 7.15
N GLU A 15 9.57 5.58 8.26
CA GLU A 15 10.05 6.95 8.42
C GLU A 15 11.08 7.37 7.35
N ASN A 16 12.00 6.48 6.97
CA ASN A 16 13.03 6.79 5.98
C ASN A 16 12.48 6.99 4.56
N LYS A 17 11.33 6.39 4.24
CA LYS A 17 10.64 6.52 2.94
C LYS A 17 9.41 7.42 3.01
N LYS A 18 9.01 7.83 4.21
CA LYS A 18 7.81 8.65 4.47
C LYS A 18 6.55 8.09 3.82
N CYS A 19 6.32 6.79 4.02
CA CYS A 19 5.17 6.10 3.46
C CYS A 19 4.60 5.08 4.44
N VAL A 20 3.33 4.73 4.24
CA VAL A 20 2.76 3.51 4.82
C VAL A 20 3.10 2.36 3.90
N CYS A 21 3.73 1.32 4.45
CA CYS A 21 4.02 0.07 3.76
C CYS A 21 3.08 -1.04 4.25
N PHE A 22 2.59 -1.85 3.33
CA PHE A 22 1.75 -3.01 3.61
C PHE A 22 2.07 -4.15 2.64
N PRO A 23 2.02 -5.42 3.07
CA PRO A 23 2.36 -6.54 2.21
C PRO A 23 1.17 -6.98 1.34
N ALA A 24 1.48 -7.43 0.13
CA ALA A 24 0.60 -8.26 -0.69
C ALA A 24 1.23 -9.64 -0.87
N LEU A 25 0.44 -10.71 -0.83
CA LEU A 25 0.86 -12.07 -1.12
C LEU A 25 0.29 -12.48 -2.47
N VAL A 26 1.15 -12.55 -3.49
CA VAL A 26 0.78 -12.96 -4.85
C VAL A 26 1.19 -14.41 -5.04
N ASN A 27 0.21 -15.32 -5.08
CA ASN A 27 0.46 -16.78 -5.10
C ASN A 27 1.39 -17.25 -3.97
N GLY A 28 1.30 -16.63 -2.79
CA GLY A 28 2.12 -16.94 -1.63
C GLY A 28 3.49 -16.25 -1.58
N MET A 29 3.89 -15.51 -2.62
CA MET A 29 5.10 -14.69 -2.63
C MET A 29 4.78 -13.27 -2.14
N GLN A 30 5.58 -12.75 -1.22
CA GLN A 30 5.35 -11.41 -0.66
C GLN A 30 5.92 -10.31 -1.58
N LEU A 31 5.08 -9.32 -1.86
CA LEU A 31 5.40 -8.05 -2.49
C LEU A 31 5.14 -6.91 -1.48
N THR A 32 5.86 -5.79 -1.63
CA THR A 32 5.65 -4.60 -0.78
C THR A 32 4.85 -3.56 -1.54
N CYS A 33 3.67 -3.21 -1.01
CA CYS A 33 2.90 -2.06 -1.45
C CYS A 33 3.22 -0.86 -0.56
N ALA A 34 3.19 0.34 -1.13
CA ALA A 34 3.48 1.57 -0.42
C ALA A 34 2.60 2.72 -0.90
N ILE A 35 2.18 3.57 0.03
CA ILE A 35 1.53 4.85 -0.26
C ILE A 35 2.20 5.96 0.54
N SER A 36 2.58 7.04 -0.12
CA SER A 36 3.28 8.14 0.53
C SER A 36 2.40 8.86 1.56
N GLY A 37 3.03 9.46 2.58
CA GLY A 37 2.32 10.33 3.51
C GLY A 37 1.67 11.52 2.81
N ASP A 38 2.31 12.06 1.75
CA ASP A 38 1.76 13.15 0.94
C ASP A 38 0.48 12.72 0.18
N SER A 39 0.47 11.53 -0.43
CA SER A 39 -0.70 10.97 -1.10
C SER A 39 -1.84 10.71 -0.10
N LEU A 40 -1.52 10.19 1.09
CA LEU A 40 -2.51 10.01 2.17
C LEU A 40 -3.07 11.35 2.66
N ALA A 41 -2.22 12.35 2.87
CA ALA A 41 -2.63 13.70 3.29
C ALA A 41 -3.53 14.36 2.23
N TYR A 42 -3.19 14.21 0.95
CA TYR A 42 -3.98 14.73 -0.15
C TYR A 42 -5.36 14.06 -0.26
N ARG A 43 -5.41 12.73 -0.11
CA ARG A 43 -6.65 11.94 -0.27
C ARG A 43 -7.56 12.01 0.96
N PHE A 44 -7.00 11.94 2.17
CA PHE A 44 -7.74 11.66 3.40
C PHE A 44 -7.47 12.65 4.53
N THR A 45 -6.63 13.67 4.30
CA THR A 45 -6.11 14.58 5.32
C THR A 45 -5.21 13.89 6.36
N GLY A 46 -4.39 14.70 7.03
CA GLY A 46 -3.51 14.28 8.11
C GLY A 46 -2.10 14.81 7.96
N ASP A 47 -1.40 14.96 9.08
CA ASP A 47 -0.09 15.60 9.15
C ASP A 47 0.95 14.79 9.94
N THR A 48 0.55 13.64 10.50
CA THR A 48 1.38 12.79 11.35
C THR A 48 1.31 11.33 10.91
N PRO A 49 2.37 10.54 11.14
CA PRO A 49 2.38 9.10 10.89
C PRO A 49 1.18 8.35 11.48
N GLU A 50 0.78 8.70 12.70
CA GLU A 50 -0.34 8.05 13.40
C GLU A 50 -1.68 8.34 12.71
N GLN A 51 -1.88 9.58 12.25
CA GLN A 51 -3.08 9.94 11.48
C GLN A 51 -3.08 9.27 10.12
N TRP A 52 -1.94 9.23 9.43
CA TRP A 52 -1.83 8.55 8.13
C TRP A 52 -2.06 7.04 8.23
N LEU A 53 -1.54 6.38 9.27
CA LEU A 53 -1.84 4.97 9.54
C LEU A 53 -3.33 4.76 9.87
N ALA A 54 -3.94 5.66 10.63
CA ALA A 54 -5.37 5.60 10.92
C ALA A 54 -6.21 5.79 9.64
N SER A 55 -5.85 6.76 8.79
CA SER A 55 -6.50 7.01 7.50
C SER A 55 -6.34 5.82 6.55
N PHE A 56 -5.15 5.22 6.48
CA PHE A 56 -4.92 3.99 5.72
C PHE A 56 -5.87 2.88 6.16
N ARG A 57 -5.97 2.60 7.46
CA ARG A 57 -6.86 1.55 8.00
C ARG A 57 -8.32 1.81 7.69
N GLN A 58 -8.76 3.06 7.74
CA GLN A 58 -10.15 3.44 7.44
C GLN A 58 -10.51 3.21 5.96
N HIS A 59 -9.54 3.37 5.05
CA HIS A 59 -9.73 3.24 3.60
C HIS A 59 -9.02 2.00 3.03
N ARG A 60 -8.73 1.01 3.88
CA ARG A 60 -7.88 -0.12 3.54
C ARG A 60 -8.40 -0.91 2.34
N TRP A 61 -9.71 -1.13 2.28
CA TRP A 61 -10.34 -1.86 1.16
C TRP A 61 -10.11 -1.16 -0.18
N ASP A 62 -10.32 0.15 -0.26
CA ASP A 62 -10.14 0.91 -1.50
C ASP A 62 -8.66 0.91 -1.94
N LEU A 63 -7.74 1.04 -0.96
CA LEU A 63 -6.30 1.02 -1.22
C LEU A 63 -5.80 -0.38 -1.64
N GLU A 64 -6.36 -1.44 -1.06
CA GLU A 64 -6.05 -2.83 -1.44
C GLU A 64 -6.57 -3.15 -2.84
N GLU A 65 -7.76 -2.67 -3.23
CA GLU A 65 -8.27 -2.80 -4.60
C GLU A 65 -7.37 -2.07 -5.61
N GLU A 66 -6.90 -0.87 -5.28
CA GLU A 66 -5.95 -0.12 -6.11
C GLU A 66 -4.60 -0.84 -6.23
N ALA A 67 -4.06 -1.34 -5.12
CA ALA A 67 -2.85 -2.14 -5.11
C ALA A 67 -2.98 -3.42 -5.93
N GLU A 68 -4.12 -4.11 -5.85
CA GLU A 68 -4.41 -5.31 -6.64
C GLU A 68 -4.39 -5.00 -8.14
N ASN A 69 -5.02 -3.92 -8.58
CA ASN A 69 -4.99 -3.51 -9.98
C ASN A 69 -3.56 -3.23 -10.45
N LEU A 70 -2.77 -2.50 -9.67
CA LEU A 70 -1.36 -2.21 -10.00
C LEU A 70 -0.49 -3.48 -10.06
N ILE A 71 -0.72 -4.44 -9.16
CA ILE A 71 -0.03 -5.75 -9.18
C ILE A 71 -0.40 -6.52 -10.46
N GLN A 72 -1.68 -6.55 -10.83
CA GLN A 72 -2.12 -7.22 -12.04
C GLN A 72 -1.55 -6.59 -13.32
N GLU A 73 -1.32 -5.27 -13.29
CA GLU A 73 -0.65 -4.52 -14.36
C GLU A 73 0.88 -4.68 -14.38
N GLN A 74 1.47 -5.34 -13.37
CA GLN A 74 2.92 -5.44 -13.18
C GLN A 74 3.59 -4.07 -13.08
N SER A 75 2.99 -3.17 -12.29
CA SER A 75 3.44 -1.79 -12.07
C SER A 75 4.44 -1.64 -10.93
N GLU A 76 5.26 -2.67 -10.67
CA GLU A 76 6.35 -2.58 -9.71
C GLU A 76 7.46 -1.62 -10.16
N ASP A 77 8.08 -0.94 -9.19
CA ASP A 77 9.32 -0.18 -9.41
C ASP A 77 10.56 -1.08 -9.56
N ASP A 78 11.73 -0.48 -9.77
CA ASP A 78 13.00 -1.21 -9.91
C ASP A 78 13.41 -2.02 -8.65
N GLN A 79 12.77 -1.78 -7.50
CA GLN A 79 12.96 -2.53 -6.26
C GLN A 79 11.89 -3.62 -6.06
N GLY A 80 10.94 -3.76 -6.98
CA GLY A 80 9.82 -4.68 -6.87
C GLY A 80 8.70 -4.17 -5.94
N TRP A 81 8.61 -2.86 -5.70
CA TRP A 81 7.56 -2.26 -4.87
C TRP A 81 6.43 -1.72 -5.73
N VAL A 82 5.19 -1.88 -5.26
CA VAL A 82 4.02 -1.26 -5.88
C VAL A 82 3.69 0.04 -5.14
N TRP A 83 3.72 1.15 -5.85
CA TRP A 83 3.42 2.46 -5.29
C TRP A 83 2.03 2.93 -5.70
N LEU A 84 1.19 3.21 -4.71
CA LEU A 84 -0.12 3.82 -4.94
C LEU A 84 0.08 5.33 -5.19
N PRO A 85 -0.65 5.92 -6.16
CA PRO A 85 -0.52 7.34 -6.52
C PRO A 85 -0.93 8.32 -5.42
#